data_AF-M1EGZ8-F1
#
_entry.id   AF-M1EGZ8-F1
#
_cell.length_a   1.000
_cell.length_b   1.000
_cell.length_c   1.000
_cell.angle_alpha   90.00
_cell.angle_beta   90.00
_cell.angle_gamma   90.00
#
_symmetry.space_group_name_H-M   'P 1'
#
loop_
_entity.id
_entity.type
_entity.pdbx_description
1 polymer ?
#
loop_
_entity_poly.entity_id
_entity_poly.type
_entity_poly.pdbx_seq_one_letter_code
_entity_poly.pdbx_strand_id
1 'polypeptide(L)'
;HYFSIDEELVYENFYADFGPLNLAMVYRYCCKLNKKLKSYSLSRKKIVHYTCFDQRKRANAAFLIGAYAVIYLKKTPEEAYRALLSGSNSPYLPFRDASFGNCTYNLTILDCL
;
A
#
# COMPACT_ATOMS: atom_id res chain seq x y z
N HIS A 1 -1.02 5.95 -17.50
CA HIS A 1 -2.33 5.50 -16.97
C HIS A 1 -2.29 5.67 -15.48
N TYR A 2 -3.05 6.62 -14.94
CA TYR A 2 -3.12 6.85 -13.50
C TYR A 2 -4.28 6.03 -12.92
N PHE A 3 -4.08 5.47 -11.73
CA PHE A 3 -5.15 4.86 -10.95
C PHE A 3 -4.89 5.01 -9.46
N SER A 4 -5.96 5.04 -8.68
CA SER A 4 -5.93 5.05 -7.23
C SER A 4 -6.81 3.92 -6.68
N ILE A 5 -6.64 3.66 -5.38
CA ILE A 5 -7.47 2.75 -4.58
C ILE A 5 -8.17 3.44 -3.42
N ASP A 6 -8.00 4.76 -3.28
CA ASP A 6 -8.39 5.54 -2.09
C ASP A 6 -9.87 5.43 -1.72
N GLU A 7 -10.74 5.20 -2.71
CA GLU A 7 -12.20 5.05 -2.55
C GLU A 7 -12.70 3.62 -2.86
N GLU A 8 -11.79 2.69 -3.19
CA GLU A 8 -12.15 1.31 -3.60
C GLU A 8 -11.73 0.27 -2.56
N LEU A 9 -10.53 0.43 -1.98
CA LEU A 9 -9.99 -0.45 -0.96
C LEU A 9 -9.87 0.35 0.35
N VAL A 10 -11.01 0.54 0.99
CA VAL A 10 -11.14 1.35 2.21
C VAL A 10 -11.00 0.44 3.43
N TYR A 11 -10.13 0.82 4.36
CA TYR A 11 -10.00 0.15 5.65
C TYR A 11 -11.17 0.56 6.56
N GLU A 12 -11.86 -0.42 7.14
CA GLU A 12 -12.93 -0.19 8.11
C GLU A 12 -12.33 -0.18 9.52
N ASN A 13 -12.19 1.00 10.11
CA ASN A 13 -11.53 1.18 11.41
C ASN A 13 -12.44 0.85 12.59
N PHE A 14 -11.86 0.28 13.66
CA PHE A 14 -12.55 0.11 14.93
C PHE A 14 -12.48 1.38 15.80
N TYR A 15 -11.31 2.02 15.83
CA TYR A 15 -11.08 3.29 16.52
C TYR A 15 -10.13 4.18 15.69
N ALA A 16 -8.89 4.38 16.14
CA ALA A 16 -7.91 5.22 15.45
C ALA A 16 -6.96 4.44 14.53
N ASP A 17 -7.07 3.10 14.51
CA ASP A 17 -6.48 2.21 13.51
C ASP A 17 -6.90 2.61 12.10
N PHE A 18 -6.02 2.41 11.13
CA PHE A 18 -6.27 2.81 9.74
C PHE A 18 -5.76 1.79 8.73
N GLY A 19 -5.13 0.71 9.17
CA GLY A 19 -4.45 -0.26 8.34
C GLY A 19 -3.57 -1.23 9.16
N PRO A 20 -2.80 -2.09 8.49
CA PRO A 20 -2.74 -2.24 7.03
C PRO A 20 -4.04 -2.85 6.46
N LEU A 21 -4.24 -2.71 5.15
CA LEU A 21 -5.37 -3.35 4.46
C LEU A 21 -5.27 -4.88 4.57
N ASN A 22 -6.41 -5.54 4.72
CA ASN A 22 -6.47 -7.00 4.92
C ASN A 22 -6.10 -7.80 3.64
N LEU A 23 -5.90 -9.10 3.82
CA LEU A 23 -5.45 -10.00 2.74
C LEU A 23 -6.39 -10.02 1.51
N ALA A 24 -7.70 -9.88 1.71
CA ALA A 24 -8.64 -9.82 0.59
C ALA A 24 -8.43 -8.56 -0.27
N MET A 25 -8.11 -7.42 0.36
CA MET A 25 -7.80 -6.18 -0.34
C MET A 25 -6.43 -6.25 -1.03
N VAL A 26 -5.43 -6.89 -0.42
CA VAL A 26 -4.14 -7.18 -1.08
C VAL A 26 -4.37 -8.01 -2.35
N TYR A 27 -5.16 -9.08 -2.26
CA TYR A 27 -5.49 -9.92 -3.42
C TYR A 27 -6.20 -9.12 -4.52
N ARG A 28 -7.22 -8.32 -4.16
CA ARG A 28 -7.94 -7.46 -5.12
C ARG A 28 -7.00 -6.46 -5.80
N TYR A 29 -6.10 -5.83 -5.05
CA TYR A 29 -5.07 -4.94 -5.60
C TYR A 29 -4.17 -5.67 -6.60
N CYS A 30 -3.65 -6.84 -6.24
CA CYS A 30 -2.83 -7.68 -7.11
C CYS A 30 -3.56 -8.03 -8.41
N CYS A 31 -4.81 -8.47 -8.34
CA CYS A 31 -5.64 -8.75 -9.52
C CYS A 31 -5.83 -7.50 -10.39
N LYS A 32 -6.13 -6.35 -9.79
CA LYS A 32 -6.32 -5.08 -10.49
C LYS A 32 -5.05 -4.63 -11.23
N LEU A 33 -3.91 -4.67 -10.56
CA LEU A 33 -2.63 -4.26 -11.15
C LEU A 33 -2.23 -5.22 -12.28
N ASN A 34 -2.34 -6.54 -12.06
CA ASN A 34 -2.09 -7.54 -13.10
C ASN A 34 -2.98 -7.36 -14.34
N LYS A 35 -4.28 -7.06 -14.14
CA LYS A 35 -5.20 -6.78 -15.24
C LYS A 35 -4.78 -5.54 -16.03
N LYS A 36 -4.30 -4.49 -15.35
CA LYS A 36 -3.79 -3.28 -16.03
C LYS A 36 -2.50 -3.57 -16.80
N LEU A 37 -1.55 -4.30 -16.22
CA LEU A 37 -0.29 -4.67 -16.85
C LEU A 37 -0.49 -5.55 -18.10
N LYS A 38 -1.48 -6.45 -18.08
CA LYS A 38 -1.82 -7.32 -19.22
C LYS A 38 -2.74 -6.66 -20.26
N SER A 39 -3.23 -5.44 -20.01
CA SER A 39 -4.17 -4.78 -20.92
C SER A 39 -3.47 -4.31 -22.19
N TYR A 40 -3.92 -4.79 -23.36
CA TYR A 40 -3.38 -4.38 -24.65
C TYR A 40 -3.46 -2.85 -24.86
N SER A 41 -4.57 -2.22 -24.48
CA SER A 41 -4.76 -0.75 -24.55
C SER A 41 -3.79 0.07 -23.69
N LEU A 42 -3.12 -0.57 -22.72
CA LEU A 42 -2.16 0.05 -21.81
C LEU A 42 -0.72 -0.38 -22.07
N SER A 43 -0.47 -1.29 -23.03
CA SER A 43 0.84 -1.93 -23.27
C SER A 43 2.02 -0.97 -23.47
N ARG A 44 1.77 0.24 -24.00
CA ARG A 44 2.79 1.29 -24.21
C ARG A 44 2.68 2.47 -23.23
N LYS A 45 1.87 2.34 -22.17
CA LYS A 45 1.64 3.39 -21.17
C LYS A 45 2.30 3.01 -19.86
N LYS A 46 3.00 3.96 -19.23
CA LYS A 46 3.40 3.82 -17.81
C LYS A 46 2.16 3.74 -16.94
N ILE A 47 2.09 2.76 -16.04
CA ILE A 47 1.03 2.65 -15.03
C ILE A 47 1.52 3.35 -13.77
N VAL A 48 0.74 4.30 -13.27
CA VAL A 48 1.06 5.08 -12.08
C VAL A 48 -0.03 4.84 -11.05
N HIS A 49 0.33 4.17 -9.95
CA HIS A 49 -0.49 4.08 -8.75
C HIS A 49 -0.26 5.35 -7.92
N TYR A 50 -1.32 6.12 -7.68
CA TYR A 50 -1.26 7.34 -6.87
C TYR A 50 -2.30 7.32 -5.76
N THR A 51 -2.07 8.14 -4.75
CA THR A 51 -2.95 8.34 -3.58
C THR A 51 -2.93 9.83 -3.21
N CYS A 52 -3.89 10.27 -2.42
CA CYS A 52 -3.96 11.64 -1.93
C CYS A 52 -2.91 11.96 -0.85
N PHE A 53 -2.96 13.17 -0.30
CA PHE A 53 -2.01 13.63 0.72
C PHE A 53 -2.30 13.10 2.14
N ASP A 54 -3.41 12.39 2.36
CA ASP A 54 -3.70 11.77 3.66
C ASP A 54 -2.65 10.70 3.99
N GLN A 55 -1.97 10.87 5.13
CA GLN A 55 -0.84 10.00 5.51
C GLN A 55 -1.25 8.53 5.75
N ARG A 56 -2.49 8.29 6.18
CA ARG A 56 -3.04 6.94 6.39
C ARG A 56 -3.26 6.26 5.05
N LYS A 57 -3.86 6.97 4.08
CA LYS A 57 -4.03 6.47 2.70
C LYS A 57 -2.68 6.24 2.02
N ARG A 58 -1.70 7.15 2.22
CA ARG A 58 -0.31 6.97 1.75
C ARG A 58 0.34 5.68 2.27
N ALA A 59 0.25 5.42 3.57
CA ALA A 59 0.82 4.22 4.18
C ALA A 59 0.17 2.94 3.62
N ASN A 60 -1.16 2.90 3.50
CA ASN A 60 -1.88 1.75 2.91
C ASN A 60 -1.55 1.54 1.43
N ALA A 61 -1.49 2.60 0.63
CA ALA A 61 -1.16 2.50 -0.79
C ALA A 61 0.28 2.00 -1.00
N ALA A 62 1.23 2.49 -0.17
CA ALA A 62 2.61 2.04 -0.17
C ALA A 62 2.74 0.57 0.27
N PHE A 63 2.01 0.16 1.31
CA PHE A 63 1.93 -1.24 1.73
C PHE A 63 1.44 -2.14 0.58
N LEU A 64 0.37 -1.77 -0.13
CA LEU A 64 -0.16 -2.58 -1.23
C LEU A 64 0.84 -2.78 -2.38
N ILE A 65 1.53 -1.73 -2.83
CA ILE A 65 2.53 -1.87 -3.89
C ILE A 65 3.79 -2.59 -3.40
N GLY A 66 4.17 -2.42 -2.13
CA GLY A 66 5.24 -3.18 -1.49
C GLY A 66 4.92 -4.69 -1.44
N ALA A 67 3.73 -5.05 -0.98
CA ALA A 67 3.27 -6.44 -0.92
C ALA A 67 3.21 -7.06 -2.31
N TYR A 68 2.76 -6.31 -3.32
CA TYR A 68 2.80 -6.76 -4.71
C TYR A 68 4.24 -7.03 -5.19
N ALA A 69 5.20 -6.18 -4.83
CA ALA A 69 6.60 -6.39 -5.18
C ALA A 69 7.19 -7.66 -4.55
N VAL A 70 6.85 -7.95 -3.30
CA VAL A 70 7.24 -9.20 -2.63
C VAL A 70 6.60 -10.42 -3.32
N ILE A 71 5.28 -10.40 -3.49
CA ILE A 71 4.52 -11.56 -4.00
C ILE A 71 4.81 -11.87 -5.48
N TYR A 72 4.70 -10.85 -6.34
CA TYR A 72 4.73 -11.01 -7.80
C TYR A 72 6.09 -10.68 -8.42
N LEU A 73 6.86 -9.75 -7.86
CA LEU A 73 8.18 -9.37 -8.39
C LEU A 73 9.34 -10.08 -7.69
N LYS A 74 9.05 -10.93 -6.70
CA LYS A 74 10.03 -11.73 -5.95
C LYS A 74 11.12 -10.89 -5.28
N LYS A 75 10.75 -9.68 -4.84
CA LYS A 75 11.60 -8.82 -4.04
C LYS A 75 11.61 -9.29 -2.59
N THR A 76 12.73 -9.10 -1.89
CA THR A 76 12.71 -9.20 -0.42
C THR A 76 11.93 -8.02 0.18
N PRO A 77 11.39 -8.14 1.40
CA PRO A 77 10.75 -7.03 2.10
C PRO A 77 11.62 -5.76 2.14
N GLU A 78 12.92 -5.91 2.38
CA GLU A 78 13.87 -4.80 2.46
C GLU A 78 14.09 -4.12 1.11
N GLU A 79 14.13 -4.89 0.02
CA GLU A 79 14.22 -4.32 -1.34
C GLU A 79 12.97 -3.54 -1.70
N ALA A 80 11.78 -4.10 -1.42
CA ALA A 80 10.51 -3.45 -1.67
C ALA A 80 10.38 -2.16 -0.85
N TYR A 81 10.75 -2.21 0.44
CA TYR A 81 10.73 -1.06 1.33
C TYR A 81 11.72 0.03 0.91
N ARG A 82 12.96 -0.35 0.53
CA ARG A 82 13.96 0.61 0.04
C ARG A 82 13.47 1.39 -1.18
N ALA A 83 12.77 0.73 -2.10
CA ALA A 83 12.17 1.39 -3.26
C ALA A 83 11.08 2.41 -2.86
N LEU A 84 10.28 2.12 -1.83
CA LEU A 84 9.26 3.03 -1.30
C LEU A 84 9.85 4.30 -0.67
N LEU A 85 11.06 4.20 -0.12
CA LEU A 85 11.79 5.33 0.47
C LEU A 85 12.51 6.17 -0.59
N SER A 86 12.84 5.59 -1.74
CA SER A 86 13.55 6.29 -2.80
C SER A 86 12.67 7.39 -3.43
N GLY A 87 12.98 8.65 -3.12
CA GLY A 87 12.30 9.82 -3.68
C GLY A 87 11.20 10.46 -2.82
N SER A 88 10.91 9.93 -1.62
CA SER A 88 9.98 10.57 -0.67
C SER A 88 10.72 11.15 0.53
N ASN A 89 10.61 12.46 0.74
CA ASN A 89 11.18 13.13 1.91
C ASN A 89 10.31 12.98 3.17
N SER A 90 9.04 12.57 3.02
CA SER A 90 8.12 12.39 4.15
C SER A 90 7.99 10.92 4.51
N PRO A 91 8.25 10.53 5.77
CA PRO A 91 8.09 9.16 6.22
C PRO A 91 6.63 8.72 6.14
N TYR A 92 6.41 7.41 6.00
CA TYR A 92 5.07 6.84 6.08
C TYR A 92 4.62 6.76 7.54
N LEU A 93 3.35 7.06 7.79
CA LEU A 93 2.74 6.92 9.11
C LEU A 93 2.74 5.43 9.51
N PRO A 94 3.36 5.04 10.64
CA PRO A 94 3.30 3.67 11.13
C PRO A 94 1.87 3.25 11.47
N PHE A 95 1.56 1.97 11.29
CA PHE A 95 0.30 1.37 11.70
C PHE A 95 0.23 1.24 13.22
N ARG A 96 -0.97 1.46 13.75
CA ARG A 96 -1.27 1.41 15.18
C ARG A 96 -2.34 0.38 15.47
N ASP A 97 -2.46 0.02 16.74
CA ASP A 97 -3.50 -0.88 17.22
C ASP A 97 -4.88 -0.21 17.31
N ALA A 98 -5.90 -1.03 17.53
CA ALA A 98 -7.31 -0.65 17.60
C ALA A 98 -7.80 -0.30 19.03
N SER A 99 -6.91 -0.24 20.03
CA SER A 99 -7.31 0.09 21.40
C SER A 99 -7.70 1.55 21.57
N PHE A 100 -8.45 1.81 22.64
CA PHE A 100 -8.75 3.17 23.08
C PHE A 100 -7.53 3.83 23.70
N GLY A 101 -7.24 5.05 23.28
CA GLY A 101 -6.19 5.89 23.86
C GLY A 101 -4.90 5.92 23.02
N ASN A 102 -3.77 6.04 23.71
CA ASN A 102 -2.47 6.23 23.08
C ASN A 102 -1.91 4.89 22.59
N CYS A 103 -1.44 4.87 21.34
CA CYS A 103 -0.71 3.75 20.80
C CYS A 103 0.64 3.61 21.51
N THR A 104 0.92 2.43 22.07
CA THR A 104 2.18 2.11 22.76
C THR A 104 3.15 1.32 21.88
N TYR A 105 2.68 0.79 20.75
CA TYR A 105 3.49 -0.02 19.84
C TYR A 105 3.01 0.14 18.39
N ASN A 106 3.92 0.53 17.50
CA ASN A 106 3.60 0.77 16.09
C ASN A 106 4.33 -0.22 15.19
N LEU A 107 3.68 -0.60 14.09
CA LEU A 107 4.27 -1.41 13.01
C LEU A 107 4.57 -0.53 11.80
N THR A 108 5.77 -0.65 11.26
CA THR A 108 6.15 -0.01 10.00
C THR A 108 5.60 -0.79 8.81
N ILE A 109 5.70 -0.22 7.60
CA ILE A 109 5.43 -0.97 6.38
C ILE A 109 6.35 -2.17 6.26
N LEU A 110 7.64 -2.03 6.64
CA LEU A 110 8.60 -3.14 6.56
C LEU A 110 8.19 -4.32 7.45
N ASP A 111 7.68 -4.06 8.66
CA ASP A 111 7.20 -5.13 9.54
C ASP A 111 6.00 -5.89 8.96
N CYS A 112 5.29 -5.30 7.98
CA CYS A 112 4.13 -5.89 7.33
C CYS A 112 4.44 -6.56 5.98
N LEU A 113 5.64 -6.35 5.41
CA LEU A 113 6.04 -6.88 4.09
C LEU A 113 6.71 -8.24 4.21
#